data_AF-A0A383DJF9-F1
#
_entry.id   AF-A0A383DJF9-F1
#
_cell.length_a   1.000
_cell.length_b   1.000
_cell.length_c   1.000
_cell.angle_alpha   90.00
_cell.angle_beta   90.00
_cell.angle_gamma   90.00
#
_symmetry.space_group_name_H-M   'P 1'
#
loop_
_entity.id
_entity.type
_entity.pdbx_description
1 polymer ?
#
loop_
_entity_poly.entity_id
_entity_poly.type
_entity_poly.pdbx_seq_one_letter_code
_entity_poly.pdbx_strand_id
1 'polypeptide(L)'
;IVFENGRSVSETRHETAKLKSEASTLQSLRDKTDKTVWAPEVESQEREKTFVKLWDDLREAKHDWKPLEQFLFQSLQIGALGDASMHDLGIERREMGESSTTLNHTDWLEMIEKWREKSIRVVETEWHQSSYEPATDGKPARSLFNAVAHVVDEPNQTRHILRGELRVSWSDKKASNGLYAIEKIVLEGLTVLSRTGKVPFVTEKVINVSKDNPAVNQDRSGLNPFARVSPSTLV
;
A
#
# COMPACT_ATOMS: atom_id res chain seq x y z
N ILE A 1 23.92 -24.10 -27.83
CA ILE A 1 23.56 -25.17 -26.88
C ILE A 1 24.27 -26.42 -27.34
N VAL A 2 25.07 -27.05 -26.48
CA VAL A 2 25.78 -28.30 -26.80
C VAL A 2 25.07 -29.44 -26.07
N PHE A 3 24.78 -30.51 -26.80
CA PHE A 3 24.13 -31.72 -26.27
C PHE A 3 25.11 -32.88 -26.33
N GLU A 4 25.20 -33.64 -25.23
CA GLU A 4 25.94 -34.88 -25.16
C GLU A 4 25.04 -35.93 -24.52
N ASN A 5 24.91 -37.10 -25.15
CA ASN A 5 23.98 -38.18 -24.75
C ASN A 5 22.55 -37.72 -24.44
N GLY A 6 22.02 -36.78 -25.23
CA GLY A 6 20.65 -36.29 -25.10
C GLY A 6 20.39 -35.38 -23.89
N ARG A 7 21.42 -34.95 -23.16
CA ARG A 7 21.33 -33.94 -22.10
C ARG A 7 22.10 -32.68 -22.50
N SER A 8 21.50 -31.51 -22.23
CA SER A 8 22.17 -30.22 -22.40
C SER A 8 23.31 -30.13 -21.39
N VAL A 9 24.56 -30.10 -21.88
CA VAL A 9 25.76 -30.07 -21.04
C VAL A 9 26.37 -28.67 -20.95
N SER A 10 26.00 -27.76 -21.85
CA SER A 10 26.31 -26.33 -21.71
C SER A 10 25.35 -25.46 -22.53
N GLU A 11 24.71 -24.50 -21.87
CA GLU A 11 24.01 -23.38 -22.48
C GLU A 11 24.80 -22.09 -22.19
N THR A 12 25.74 -21.75 -23.07
CA THR A 12 26.39 -20.43 -23.00
C THR A 12 25.45 -19.41 -23.64
N ARG A 13 24.68 -18.69 -22.81
CA ARG A 13 23.95 -17.50 -23.25
C ARG A 13 24.95 -16.37 -23.46
N HIS A 14 25.45 -16.24 -24.68
CA HIS A 14 26.11 -15.00 -25.07
C HIS A 14 25.04 -13.94 -25.23
N GLU A 15 24.97 -12.98 -24.31
CA GLU A 15 24.40 -11.67 -24.62
C GLU A 15 25.18 -11.13 -25.82
N THR A 16 24.66 -11.33 -27.03
CA THR A 16 25.31 -10.83 -28.24
C THR A 16 25.40 -9.32 -28.12
N ALA A 17 26.53 -8.73 -28.55
CA ALA A 17 26.71 -7.27 -28.52
C ALA A 17 25.53 -6.51 -29.15
N LYS A 18 24.87 -7.15 -30.13
CA LYS A 18 23.60 -6.74 -30.71
C LYS A 18 22.47 -6.59 -29.67
N LEU A 19 22.18 -7.61 -28.86
CA LEU A 19 21.17 -7.55 -27.80
C LEU A 19 21.47 -6.45 -26.77
N LYS A 20 22.74 -6.28 -26.37
CA LYS A 20 23.16 -5.18 -25.47
C LYS A 20 22.91 -3.81 -26.10
N SER A 21 23.25 -3.64 -27.37
CA SER A 21 23.03 -2.39 -28.10
C SER A 21 21.54 -2.07 -28.31
N GLU A 22 20.73 -3.08 -28.60
CA GLU A 22 19.28 -2.96 -28.75
C GLU A 22 18.64 -2.62 -27.39
N ALA A 23 19.04 -3.30 -26.31
CA ALA A 23 18.59 -3.00 -24.95
C ALA A 23 18.96 -1.57 -24.52
N SER A 24 20.20 -1.13 -24.79
CA SER A 24 20.63 0.25 -24.50
C SER A 24 19.85 1.30 -25.29
N THR A 25 19.51 1.00 -26.55
CA THR A 25 18.72 1.89 -27.41
C THR A 25 17.29 2.00 -26.89
N LEU A 26 16.68 0.87 -26.53
CA LEU A 26 15.34 0.83 -25.92
C LEU A 26 15.32 1.56 -24.57
N GLN A 27 16.36 1.40 -23.75
CA GLN A 27 16.48 2.13 -22.48
C GLN A 27 16.58 3.64 -22.71
N SER A 28 17.41 4.07 -23.66
CA SER A 28 17.54 5.51 -23.98
C SER A 28 16.22 6.11 -24.50
N LEU A 29 15.45 5.34 -25.27
CA LEU A 29 14.13 5.76 -25.75
C LEU A 29 13.12 5.86 -24.61
N ARG A 30 13.14 4.91 -23.67
CA ARG A 30 12.34 4.97 -22.43
C ARG A 30 12.71 6.19 -21.61
N ASP A 31 13.99 6.38 -21.30
CA ASP A 31 14.47 7.53 -20.52
C ASP A 31 14.07 8.88 -21.16
N LYS A 32 14.05 8.95 -22.49
CA LYS A 32 13.59 10.15 -23.21
C LYS A 32 12.07 10.34 -23.09
N THR A 33 11.30 9.27 -23.20
CA THR A 33 9.83 9.30 -23.11
C THR A 33 9.37 9.61 -21.69
N ASP A 34 10.04 9.03 -20.68
CA ASP A 34 9.87 9.30 -19.25
C ASP A 34 10.10 10.77 -18.92
N LYS A 35 11.08 11.41 -19.57
CA LYS A 35 11.39 12.84 -19.39
C LYS A 35 10.46 13.79 -20.14
N THR A 36 9.58 13.28 -21.01
CA THR A 36 8.77 14.12 -21.90
C THR A 36 7.29 13.79 -21.75
N VAL A 37 6.80 12.78 -22.45
CA VAL A 37 5.39 12.43 -22.51
C VAL A 37 4.90 11.86 -21.18
N TRP A 38 5.74 11.09 -20.49
CA TRP A 38 5.37 10.40 -19.25
C TRP A 38 5.89 11.09 -17.99
N ALA A 39 6.46 12.29 -18.10
CA ALA A 39 6.98 13.00 -16.93
C ALA A 39 5.93 13.18 -15.80
N PRO A 40 4.66 13.51 -16.10
CA PRO A 40 3.61 13.56 -15.07
C PRO A 40 3.32 12.20 -14.43
N GLU A 41 3.36 11.12 -15.21
CA GLU A 41 3.11 9.75 -14.73
C GLU A 41 4.26 9.25 -13.85
N VAL A 42 5.50 9.52 -14.26
CA VAL A 42 6.69 9.21 -13.45
C VAL A 42 6.65 9.98 -12.13
N GLU A 43 6.30 11.26 -12.17
CA GLU A 43 6.15 12.07 -10.93
C GLU A 43 5.04 11.53 -10.03
N SER A 44 3.89 11.15 -10.62
CA SER A 44 2.78 10.51 -9.92
C SER A 44 3.25 9.27 -9.16
N GLN A 45 3.94 8.35 -9.86
CA GLN A 45 4.46 7.10 -9.27
C GLN A 45 5.51 7.36 -8.19
N GLU A 46 6.40 8.36 -8.37
CA GLU A 46 7.38 8.71 -7.34
C GLU A 46 6.73 9.23 -6.05
N ARG A 47 5.59 9.91 -6.15
CA ARG A 47 4.82 10.38 -4.98
C ARG A 47 4.01 9.24 -4.36
N GLU A 48 3.42 8.37 -5.20
CA GLU A 48 2.68 7.17 -4.79
C GLU A 48 3.50 6.27 -3.86
N LYS A 49 4.82 6.15 -4.10
CA LYS A 49 5.74 5.37 -3.25
C LYS A 49 5.60 5.66 -1.75
N THR A 50 5.18 6.86 -1.37
CA THR A 50 4.94 7.24 0.03
C THR A 50 3.81 6.41 0.65
N PHE A 51 2.70 6.22 -0.07
CA PHE A 51 1.58 5.40 0.37
C PHE A 51 1.86 3.90 0.18
N VAL A 52 2.61 3.51 -0.85
CA VAL A 52 3.06 2.11 -1.02
C VAL A 52 3.90 1.69 0.18
N LYS A 53 4.85 2.53 0.60
CA LYS A 53 5.66 2.29 1.80
C LYS A 53 4.79 2.12 3.06
N LEU A 54 3.84 3.03 3.28
CA LEU A 54 2.90 2.94 4.41
C LEU A 54 2.12 1.61 4.37
N TRP A 55 1.62 1.22 3.21
CA TRP A 55 0.85 0.00 3.05
C TRP A 55 1.69 -1.26 3.31
N ASP A 56 2.92 -1.30 2.81
CA ASP A 56 3.86 -2.39 3.07
C ASP A 56 4.20 -2.49 4.56
N ASP A 57 4.47 -1.36 5.23
CA ASP A 57 4.77 -1.32 6.65
C ASP A 57 3.58 -1.79 7.50
N LEU A 58 2.35 -1.37 7.15
CA LEU A 58 1.12 -1.84 7.79
C LEU A 58 0.93 -3.35 7.66
N ARG A 59 1.24 -3.90 6.49
CA ARG A 59 1.14 -5.34 6.23
C ARG A 59 2.16 -6.12 7.06
N GLU A 60 3.37 -5.60 7.21
CA GLU A 60 4.43 -6.22 8.01
C GLU A 60 4.14 -6.14 9.51
N ALA A 61 3.54 -5.05 9.97
CA ALA A 61 3.30 -4.75 11.39
C ALA A 61 2.17 -5.57 12.04
N LYS A 62 1.43 -6.38 11.27
CA LYS A 62 0.40 -7.33 11.78
C LYS A 62 -0.53 -6.71 12.85
N HIS A 63 -1.26 -5.66 12.46
CA HIS A 63 -2.23 -4.94 13.29
C HIS A 63 -1.66 -3.92 14.30
N ASP A 64 -0.34 -3.72 14.36
CA ASP A 64 0.24 -2.62 15.14
C ASP A 64 -0.02 -1.27 14.44
N TRP A 65 -0.34 -0.26 15.25
CA TRP A 65 -0.58 1.11 14.82
C TRP A 65 0.71 1.87 14.47
N LYS A 66 1.87 1.34 14.85
CA LYS A 66 3.18 2.00 14.68
C LYS A 66 3.44 2.58 13.27
N PRO A 67 3.09 1.92 12.15
CA PRO A 67 3.25 2.53 10.83
C PRO A 67 2.43 3.81 10.64
N LEU A 68 1.20 3.86 11.19
CA LEU A 68 0.34 5.05 11.14
C LEU A 68 0.81 6.16 12.10
N GLU A 69 1.40 5.78 13.24
CA GLU A 69 2.04 6.71 14.17
C GLU A 69 3.29 7.35 13.57
N GLN A 70 4.03 6.62 12.74
CA GLN A 70 5.24 7.11 12.08
C GLN A 70 4.97 7.81 10.75
N PHE A 71 3.72 7.78 10.26
CA PHE A 71 3.34 8.39 9.00
C PHE A 71 3.28 9.91 9.15
N LEU A 72 4.22 10.60 8.51
CA LEU A 72 4.40 12.04 8.67
C LEU A 72 3.60 12.85 7.65
N PHE A 73 2.87 13.83 8.17
CA PHE A 73 2.20 14.88 7.42
C PHE A 73 2.18 16.17 8.26
N GLN A 74 2.11 17.32 7.61
CA GLN A 74 2.00 18.59 8.33
C GLN A 74 0.58 18.85 8.86
N SER A 75 -0.47 18.50 8.09
CA SER A 75 -1.85 18.63 8.53
C SER A 75 -2.78 17.57 7.94
N LEU A 76 -3.74 17.11 8.74
CA LEU A 76 -4.82 16.21 8.34
C LEU A 76 -6.16 16.89 8.64
N GLN A 77 -7.04 17.00 7.64
CA GLN A 77 -8.39 17.53 7.83
C GLN A 77 -9.41 16.40 7.80
N ILE A 78 -10.25 16.36 8.84
CA ILE A 78 -11.35 15.41 8.98
C ILE A 78 -12.66 16.13 9.34
N GLY A 79 -13.78 15.50 8.99
CA GLY A 79 -15.12 15.94 9.36
C GLY A 79 -15.67 15.14 10.55
N ALA A 80 -16.79 15.60 11.09
CA ALA A 80 -17.57 14.82 12.05
C ALA A 80 -18.39 13.74 11.32
N LEU A 81 -18.52 12.56 11.93
CA LEU A 81 -19.50 11.57 11.49
C LEU A 81 -20.90 12.08 11.78
N GLY A 82 -21.76 12.06 10.77
CA GLY A 82 -23.16 12.38 10.89
C GLY A 82 -23.98 11.27 11.55
N ASP A 83 -25.29 11.42 11.43
CA ASP A 83 -26.25 10.49 12.03
C ASP A 83 -26.17 9.09 11.43
N ALA A 84 -26.54 8.11 12.25
CA ALA A 84 -26.59 6.72 11.87
C ALA A 84 -27.84 6.42 11.03
N SER A 85 -27.63 5.80 9.87
CA SER A 85 -28.68 5.17 9.06
C SER A 85 -28.55 3.65 9.18
N MET A 86 -29.67 2.97 9.45
CA MET A 86 -29.71 1.51 9.55
C MET A 86 -30.07 0.89 8.21
N HIS A 87 -29.32 -0.13 7.82
CA HIS A 87 -29.57 -0.98 6.68
C HIS A 87 -29.93 -2.41 7.11
N ASP A 88 -30.38 -3.21 6.15
CA ASP A 88 -30.66 -4.63 6.35
C ASP A 88 -29.47 -5.38 6.97
N LEU A 89 -29.78 -6.52 7.62
CA LEU A 89 -28.79 -7.38 8.28
C LEU A 89 -28.04 -6.72 9.46
N GLY A 90 -28.59 -5.62 10.00
CA GLY A 90 -28.07 -4.92 11.17
C GLY A 90 -26.80 -4.12 10.89
N ILE A 91 -26.66 -3.61 9.67
CA ILE A 91 -25.54 -2.76 9.28
C ILE A 91 -25.91 -1.31 9.58
N GLU A 92 -25.08 -0.63 10.37
CA GLU A 92 -25.16 0.80 10.59
C GLU A 92 -24.24 1.51 9.62
N ARG A 93 -24.73 2.57 8.96
CA ARG A 93 -23.96 3.41 8.05
C ARG A 93 -23.96 4.85 8.58
N ARG A 94 -22.76 5.44 8.67
CA ARG A 94 -22.56 6.87 8.93
C ARG A 94 -21.75 7.49 7.80
N GLU A 95 -22.11 8.70 7.43
CA GLU A 95 -21.35 9.52 6.49
C GLU A 95 -20.68 10.65 7.24
N MET A 96 -19.45 10.97 6.85
CA MET A 96 -18.74 12.13 7.35
C MET A 96 -19.22 13.39 6.63
N GLY A 97 -19.47 14.44 7.41
CA GLY A 97 -19.70 15.77 6.86
C GLY A 97 -18.42 16.40 6.29
N GLU A 98 -18.47 17.70 6.03
CA GLU A 98 -17.31 18.44 5.52
C GLU A 98 -16.12 18.39 6.49
N SER A 99 -14.93 18.24 5.90
CA SER A 99 -13.67 18.25 6.64
C SER A 99 -13.34 19.65 7.14
N SER A 100 -13.56 19.85 8.43
CA SER A 100 -13.48 21.14 9.11
C SER A 100 -12.51 21.13 10.29
N THR A 101 -12.25 19.95 10.88
CA THR A 101 -11.29 19.80 11.98
C THR A 101 -9.91 19.54 11.40
N THR A 102 -8.94 20.37 11.75
CA THR A 102 -7.54 20.19 11.35
C THR A 102 -6.76 19.59 12.50
N LEU A 103 -6.14 18.44 12.24
CA LEU A 103 -5.26 17.71 13.15
C LEU A 103 -3.81 17.93 12.71
N ASN A 104 -2.96 18.28 13.67
CA ASN A 104 -1.52 18.13 13.51
C ASN A 104 -1.11 16.69 13.88
N HIS A 105 0.19 16.40 13.81
CA HIS A 105 0.69 15.06 14.10
C HIS A 105 0.48 14.64 15.57
N THR A 106 0.56 15.58 16.51
CA THR A 106 0.30 15.30 17.94
C THR A 106 -1.17 14.92 18.16
N ASP A 107 -2.11 15.67 17.59
CA ASP A 107 -3.55 15.38 17.70
C ASP A 107 -3.89 14.01 17.07
N TRP A 108 -3.18 13.66 15.98
CA TRP A 108 -3.30 12.36 15.33
C TRP A 108 -2.83 11.21 16.24
N LEU A 109 -1.68 11.36 16.90
CA LEU A 109 -1.17 10.37 17.84
C LEU A 109 -2.11 10.18 19.04
N GLU A 110 -2.66 11.27 19.58
CA GLU A 110 -3.68 11.19 20.65
C GLU A 110 -4.93 10.43 20.20
N MET A 111 -5.33 10.56 18.93
CA MET A 111 -6.46 9.82 18.39
C MET A 111 -6.16 8.33 18.25
N ILE A 112 -4.95 7.96 17.79
CA ILE A 112 -4.50 6.56 17.75
C ILE A 112 -4.47 5.96 19.16
N GLU A 113 -3.96 6.70 20.15
CA GLU A 113 -3.90 6.25 21.55
C GLU A 113 -5.30 5.91 22.08
N LYS A 114 -6.28 6.78 21.85
CA LYS A 114 -7.70 6.54 22.22
C LYS A 114 -8.27 5.28 21.58
N TRP A 115 -7.88 4.94 20.36
CA TRP A 115 -8.31 3.69 19.71
C TRP A 115 -7.61 2.47 20.31
N ARG A 116 -6.31 2.59 20.61
CA ARG A 116 -5.52 1.53 21.26
C ARG A 116 -6.07 1.21 22.66
N GLU A 117 -6.42 2.21 23.46
CA GLU A 117 -7.04 2.04 24.78
C GLU A 117 -8.38 1.29 24.70
N LYS A 118 -9.14 1.52 23.61
CA LYS A 118 -10.39 0.81 23.32
C LYS A 118 -10.17 -0.58 22.73
N SER A 119 -8.93 -1.04 22.60
CA SER A 119 -8.58 -2.31 21.93
C SER A 119 -9.14 -2.40 20.49
N ILE A 120 -9.19 -1.25 19.82
CA ILE A 120 -9.56 -1.17 18.40
C ILE A 120 -8.30 -1.48 17.57
N ARG A 121 -8.46 -2.32 16.55
CA ARG A 121 -7.35 -2.79 15.71
C ARG A 121 -7.67 -2.63 14.23
N VAL A 122 -6.69 -2.18 13.45
CA VAL A 122 -6.75 -2.24 11.99
C VAL A 122 -6.37 -3.65 11.55
N VAL A 123 -7.29 -4.32 10.86
CA VAL A 123 -7.09 -5.68 10.36
C VAL A 123 -6.46 -5.65 8.97
N GLU A 124 -6.97 -4.79 8.12
CA GLU A 124 -6.60 -4.70 6.72
C GLU A 124 -6.80 -3.28 6.21
N THR A 125 -5.95 -2.87 5.28
CA THR A 125 -6.08 -1.61 4.56
C THR A 125 -5.79 -1.82 3.09
N GLU A 126 -6.53 -1.12 2.24
CA GLU A 126 -6.28 -1.00 0.81
C GLU A 126 -6.14 0.47 0.45
N TRP A 127 -5.23 0.76 -0.46
CA TRP A 127 -4.92 2.11 -0.92
C TRP A 127 -4.78 2.07 -2.43
N HIS A 128 -5.45 2.98 -3.14
CA HIS A 128 -5.35 3.09 -4.58
C HIS A 128 -5.29 4.56 -4.99
N GLN A 129 -4.24 4.96 -5.70
CA GLN A 129 -4.17 6.30 -6.27
C GLN A 129 -5.10 6.39 -7.48
N SER A 130 -6.15 7.21 -7.37
CA SER A 130 -7.16 7.36 -8.42
C SER A 130 -6.82 8.46 -9.42
N SER A 131 -6.09 9.50 -9.00
CA SER A 131 -5.67 10.59 -9.89
C SER A 131 -4.43 11.32 -9.37
N TYR A 132 -3.79 12.05 -10.28
CA TYR A 132 -2.66 12.92 -10.01
C TYR A 132 -2.78 14.25 -10.76
N GLU A 133 -2.51 15.35 -10.07
CA GLU A 133 -2.43 16.70 -10.60
C GLU A 133 -0.99 17.22 -10.38
N PRO A 134 -0.20 17.43 -11.44
CA PRO A 134 1.12 18.04 -11.32
C PRO A 134 1.04 19.46 -10.72
N ALA A 135 2.15 19.90 -10.13
CA ALA A 135 2.25 21.27 -9.65
C ALA A 135 2.09 22.28 -10.80
N THR A 136 1.39 23.37 -10.53
CA THR A 136 1.22 24.51 -11.45
C THR A 136 1.55 25.80 -10.71
N ASP A 137 1.66 26.93 -11.41
CA ASP A 137 2.02 28.20 -10.79
C ASP A 137 1.09 28.54 -9.60
N GLY A 138 1.64 28.47 -8.39
CA GLY A 138 0.94 28.73 -7.13
C GLY A 138 0.13 27.57 -6.55
N LYS A 139 0.15 26.37 -7.14
CA LYS A 139 -0.54 25.18 -6.61
C LYS A 139 0.41 23.98 -6.47
N PRO A 140 0.50 23.36 -5.28
CA PRO A 140 1.31 22.16 -5.10
C PRO A 140 0.73 21.01 -5.90
N ALA A 141 1.57 20.02 -6.21
CA ALA A 141 1.12 18.76 -6.78
C ALA A 141 0.13 18.06 -5.84
N ARG A 142 -0.84 17.34 -6.40
CA ARG A 142 -1.87 16.64 -5.62
C ARG A 142 -2.13 15.25 -6.12
N SER A 143 -2.43 14.35 -5.20
CA SER A 143 -2.96 13.02 -5.51
C SER A 143 -4.31 12.84 -4.83
N LEU A 144 -5.17 12.04 -5.44
CA LEU A 144 -6.35 11.49 -4.79
C LEU A 144 -6.13 10.00 -4.56
N PHE A 145 -6.30 9.55 -3.31
CA PHE A 145 -6.25 8.13 -2.96
C PHE A 145 -7.60 7.66 -2.47
N ASN A 146 -8.08 6.55 -3.01
CA ASN A 146 -9.18 5.80 -2.41
C ASN A 146 -8.61 4.85 -1.37
N ALA A 147 -9.11 4.94 -0.15
CA ALA A 147 -8.66 4.13 0.97
C ALA A 147 -9.82 3.33 1.56
N VAL A 148 -9.55 2.06 1.85
CA VAL A 148 -10.46 1.19 2.61
C VAL A 148 -9.71 0.67 3.82
N ALA A 149 -10.32 0.71 4.99
CA ALA A 149 -9.79 0.09 6.19
C ALA A 149 -10.84 -0.80 6.85
N HIS A 150 -10.45 -2.03 7.15
CA HIS A 150 -11.20 -2.95 7.97
C HIS A 150 -10.69 -2.85 9.41
N VAL A 151 -11.59 -2.49 10.33
CA VAL A 151 -11.26 -2.23 11.72
C VAL A 151 -12.15 -3.08 12.61
N VAL A 152 -11.57 -3.61 13.69
CA VAL A 152 -12.29 -4.42 14.68
C VAL A 152 -12.20 -3.76 16.04
N ASP A 153 -13.37 -3.56 16.64
CA ASP A 153 -13.55 -3.26 18.06
C ASP A 153 -13.91 -4.58 18.75
N GLU A 154 -12.90 -5.25 19.31
CA GLU A 154 -13.09 -6.56 19.93
C GLU A 154 -13.97 -6.51 21.18
N PRO A 155 -13.79 -5.55 22.12
CA PRO A 155 -14.63 -5.46 23.31
C PRO A 155 -16.12 -5.36 23.00
N ASN A 156 -16.49 -4.57 21.98
CA ASN A 156 -17.90 -4.40 21.60
C ASN A 156 -18.38 -5.42 20.56
N GLN A 157 -17.50 -6.33 20.11
CA GLN A 157 -17.77 -7.25 19.00
C GLN A 157 -18.29 -6.54 17.75
N THR A 158 -17.75 -5.35 17.48
CA THR A 158 -18.15 -4.52 16.34
C THR A 158 -17.05 -4.54 15.29
N ARG A 159 -17.48 -4.68 14.03
CA ARG A 159 -16.60 -4.57 12.88
C ARG A 159 -16.97 -3.32 12.11
N HIS A 160 -15.95 -2.59 11.67
CA HIS A 160 -16.10 -1.39 10.87
C HIS A 160 -15.40 -1.57 9.52
N ILE A 161 -16.01 -1.03 8.48
CA ILE A 161 -15.39 -0.77 7.18
C ILE A 161 -15.42 0.74 7.00
N LEU A 162 -14.24 1.34 6.91
CA LEU A 162 -14.05 2.74 6.61
C LEU A 162 -13.70 2.83 5.13
N ARG A 163 -14.40 3.69 4.39
CA ARG A 163 -14.14 3.96 2.98
C ARG A 163 -14.09 5.46 2.79
N GLY A 164 -13.03 5.99 2.22
CA GLY A 164 -12.94 7.42 1.99
C GLY A 164 -11.88 7.76 0.96
N GLU A 165 -11.86 9.03 0.59
CA GLU A 165 -10.91 9.59 -0.34
C GLU A 165 -9.94 10.49 0.41
N LEU A 166 -8.65 10.38 0.11
CA LEU A 166 -7.61 11.24 0.67
C LEU A 166 -7.08 12.14 -0.43
N ARG A 167 -7.43 13.42 -0.36
CA ARG A 167 -6.80 14.44 -1.20
C ARG A 167 -5.50 14.87 -0.53
N VAL A 168 -4.39 14.47 -1.14
CA VAL A 168 -3.04 14.70 -0.64
C VAL A 168 -2.42 15.84 -1.42
N SER A 169 -1.98 16.89 -0.71
CA SER A 169 -1.13 17.95 -1.26
C SER A 169 0.31 17.69 -0.86
N TRP A 170 1.18 17.64 -1.86
CA TRP A 170 2.57 17.27 -1.69
C TRP A 170 3.49 18.47 -1.58
N SER A 171 4.56 18.31 -0.82
CA SER A 171 5.70 19.22 -0.87
C SER A 171 6.53 18.99 -2.14
N ASP A 172 7.28 20.01 -2.54
CA ASP A 172 8.34 19.90 -3.54
C ASP A 172 9.58 19.16 -3.00
N LYS A 173 9.68 19.02 -1.68
CA LYS A 173 10.80 18.36 -0.99
C LYS A 173 10.55 16.89 -0.70
N LYS A 174 11.64 16.13 -0.72
CA LYS A 174 11.71 14.78 -0.20
C LYS A 174 12.17 14.79 1.26
N ALA A 175 11.60 13.91 2.06
CA ALA A 175 12.05 13.64 3.42
C ALA A 175 13.38 12.85 3.39
N SER A 176 14.00 12.64 4.56
CA SER A 176 15.28 11.93 4.70
C SER A 176 15.27 10.48 4.19
N ASN A 177 14.08 9.87 4.09
CA ASN A 177 13.87 8.52 3.54
C ASN A 177 13.76 8.50 2.00
N GLY A 178 13.90 9.65 1.33
CA GLY A 178 13.82 9.78 -0.12
C GLY A 178 12.40 9.79 -0.70
N LEU A 179 11.36 9.77 0.14
CA LEU A 179 9.95 9.88 -0.23
C LEU A 179 9.49 11.33 -0.19
N TYR A 180 8.49 11.68 -1.00
CA TYR A 180 7.95 13.05 -1.00
C TYR A 180 7.21 13.35 0.31
N ALA A 181 7.47 14.53 0.87
CA ALA A 181 6.81 14.95 2.10
C ALA A 181 5.35 15.35 1.82
N ILE A 182 4.47 15.07 2.79
CA ILE A 182 3.04 15.40 2.71
C ILE A 182 2.80 16.68 3.51
N GLU A 183 2.26 17.71 2.86
CA GLU A 183 1.90 18.96 3.53
C GLU A 183 0.49 18.87 4.10
N LYS A 184 -0.45 18.37 3.30
CA LYS A 184 -1.86 18.35 3.70
C LYS A 184 -2.53 17.08 3.20
N ILE A 185 -3.32 16.48 4.08
CA ILE A 185 -4.28 15.44 3.73
C ILE A 185 -5.66 15.99 4.07
N VAL A 186 -6.60 15.91 3.13
CA VAL A 186 -8.02 16.16 3.39
C VAL A 186 -8.74 14.84 3.18
N LEU A 187 -9.37 14.33 4.25
CA LEU A 187 -10.27 13.19 4.13
C LEU A 187 -11.60 13.70 3.56
N GLU A 188 -12.09 13.05 2.52
CA GLU A 188 -13.31 13.40 1.81
C GLU A 188 -14.19 12.15 1.69
N GLY A 189 -15.51 12.33 1.75
CA GLY A 189 -16.47 11.25 1.50
C GLY A 189 -16.31 10.02 2.38
N LEU A 190 -15.89 10.17 3.65
CA LEU A 190 -15.74 9.02 4.55
C LEU A 190 -17.11 8.40 4.85
N THR A 191 -17.30 7.17 4.42
CA THR A 191 -18.38 6.28 4.86
C THR A 191 -17.85 5.30 5.89
N VAL A 192 -18.56 5.15 7.01
CA VAL A 192 -18.29 4.13 8.02
C VAL A 192 -19.47 3.16 8.07
N LEU A 193 -19.20 1.90 7.73
CA LEU A 193 -20.16 0.80 7.86
C LEU A 193 -19.79 0.00 9.11
N SER A 194 -20.73 -0.18 10.03
CA SER A 194 -20.51 -0.87 11.30
C SER A 194 -21.50 -2.02 11.45
N ARG A 195 -21.05 -3.14 12.01
CA ARG A 195 -21.92 -4.26 12.36
C ARG A 195 -21.46 -4.94 13.63
N THR A 196 -22.35 -5.02 14.60
CA THR A 196 -22.14 -5.68 15.88
C THR A 196 -22.59 -7.13 15.84
N GLY A 197 -21.86 -8.01 16.54
CA GLY A 197 -22.21 -9.41 16.75
C GLY A 197 -21.12 -10.36 16.25
N LYS A 198 -21.28 -11.65 16.56
CA LYS A 198 -20.28 -12.68 16.27
C LYS A 198 -19.88 -12.71 14.79
N VAL A 199 -18.61 -12.97 14.53
CA VAL A 199 -18.13 -13.22 13.18
C VAL A 199 -18.81 -14.47 12.61
N PRO A 200 -19.31 -14.43 11.36
CA PRO A 200 -19.98 -15.58 10.77
C PRO A 200 -19.01 -16.72 10.42
N PHE A 201 -17.74 -16.40 10.22
CA PHE A 201 -16.68 -17.36 9.91
C PHE A 201 -15.55 -17.24 10.91
N VAL A 202 -14.99 -18.38 11.30
CA VAL A 202 -13.80 -18.48 12.14
C VAL A 202 -12.74 -19.29 11.40
N THR A 203 -11.47 -18.96 11.62
CA THR A 203 -10.37 -19.77 11.09
C THR A 203 -10.36 -21.12 11.80
N GLU A 204 -10.81 -22.16 11.10
CA GLU A 204 -10.78 -23.53 11.62
C GLU A 204 -9.37 -24.12 11.57
N LYS A 205 -8.64 -23.89 10.47
CA LYS A 205 -7.29 -24.41 10.26
C LYS A 205 -6.49 -23.53 9.32
N VAL A 206 -5.23 -23.25 9.68
CA VAL A 206 -4.23 -22.69 8.77
C VAL A 206 -3.41 -23.84 8.20
N ILE A 207 -3.34 -23.95 6.87
CA ILE A 207 -2.56 -24.99 6.18
C ILE A 207 -1.27 -24.37 5.68
N ASN A 208 -0.13 -24.86 6.14
CA ASN A 208 1.17 -24.54 5.59
C ASN A 208 1.51 -25.56 4.50
N VAL A 209 1.34 -25.19 3.23
CA VAL A 209 1.55 -26.10 2.09
C VAL A 209 2.93 -26.76 2.11
N SER A 210 4.00 -26.04 2.51
CA SER A 210 5.36 -26.61 2.54
C SER A 210 5.59 -27.60 3.68
N LYS A 211 4.86 -27.48 4.79
CA LYS A 211 5.00 -28.37 5.96
C LYS A 211 3.96 -29.49 5.97
N ASP A 212 2.73 -29.16 5.58
CA ASP A 212 1.55 -30.02 5.73
C ASP A 212 1.24 -30.83 4.47
N ASN A 213 1.91 -30.54 3.35
CA ASN A 213 1.83 -31.35 2.14
C ASN A 213 3.11 -32.20 1.96
N PRO A 214 3.07 -33.50 2.29
CA PRO A 214 4.24 -34.38 2.14
C PRO A 214 4.68 -34.55 0.68
N ALA A 215 3.83 -34.21 -0.32
CA ALA A 215 4.20 -34.23 -1.73
C ALA A 215 5.04 -33.01 -2.16
N VAL A 216 5.02 -31.90 -1.40
CA VAL A 216 5.79 -30.67 -1.72
C VAL A 216 7.26 -30.78 -1.28
N ASN A 217 7.56 -31.64 -0.28
CA ASN A 217 8.94 -31.93 0.15
C ASN A 217 9.64 -33.04 -0.65
N GLN A 218 9.07 -33.48 -1.78
CA GLN A 218 9.65 -34.56 -2.60
C GLN A 218 10.54 -34.06 -3.74
N ASP A 219 11.12 -32.86 -3.64
CA ASP A 219 12.21 -32.52 -4.55
C ASP A 219 13.51 -33.22 -4.10
N ARG A 220 13.69 -34.47 -4.58
CA ARG A 220 14.90 -35.28 -4.40
C ARG A 220 16.11 -34.75 -5.20
N SER A 221 16.01 -33.59 -5.85
CA SER A 221 17.09 -33.01 -6.66
C SER A 221 18.01 -32.05 -5.90
N GLY A 222 17.70 -31.68 -4.65
CA GLY A 222 18.50 -30.73 -3.87
C GLY A 222 18.43 -29.28 -4.38
N LEU A 223 17.60 -29.00 -5.39
CA LEU A 223 17.31 -27.67 -5.87
C LEU A 223 16.07 -27.14 -5.15
N ASN A 224 16.15 -25.94 -4.58
CA ASN A 224 14.99 -25.28 -4.00
C ASN A 224 14.25 -24.56 -5.14
N PRO A 225 13.05 -25.01 -5.55
CA PRO A 225 12.30 -24.40 -6.65
C PRO A 225 11.81 -22.97 -6.33
N PHE A 226 11.91 -22.54 -5.07
CA PHE A 226 11.57 -21.21 -4.59
C PHE A 226 12.77 -20.40 -4.09
N ALA A 227 14.01 -20.87 -4.32
CA ALA A 227 15.16 -20.02 -4.08
C ALA A 227 15.07 -18.80 -5.00
N ARG A 228 14.93 -17.60 -4.41
CA ARG A 228 15.14 -16.37 -5.15
C ARG A 228 16.57 -16.41 -5.68
N VAL A 229 16.71 -16.51 -6.99
CA VAL A 229 17.98 -16.23 -7.66
C VAL A 229 18.26 -14.76 -7.39
N SER A 230 19.24 -14.49 -6.51
CA SER A 230 19.75 -13.14 -6.37
C SER A 230 20.37 -12.78 -7.72
N PRO A 231 20.00 -11.65 -8.36
CA PRO A 231 20.70 -11.23 -9.56
C PRO A 231 22.17 -11.05 -9.18
N SER A 232 23.05 -11.68 -9.96
CA SER A 232 24.49 -11.50 -9.82
C SER A 232 24.78 -10.01 -9.89
N THR A 233 25.32 -9.46 -8.80
CA THR A 233 25.90 -8.12 -8.75
C THR A 233 27.03 -8.09 -9.77
N LEU A 234 26.78 -7.51 -10.93
CA LEU A 234 27.82 -7.21 -11.91
C LEU A 234 28.45 -5.89 -11.51
N VAL A 235 29.67 -5.97 -10.98
CA VAL A 235 30.69 -4.92 -11.07
C VAL A 235 31.29 -4.99 -12.48
#